data_AF-A0A9P6N1V3-F1
#
_entry.id   AF-A0A9P6N1V3-F1
#
_cell.length_a   1.000
_cell.length_b   1.000
_cell.length_c   1.000
_cell.angle_alpha   90.00
_cell.angle_beta   90.00
_cell.angle_gamma   90.00
#
_symmetry.space_group_name_H-M   'P 1'
#
loop_
_entity.id
_entity.type
_entity.pdbx_description
1 polymer ?
#
loop_
_entity_poly.entity_id
_entity_poly.type
_entity_poly.pdbx_seq_one_letter_code
_entity_poly.pdbx_strand_id
1 'polypeptide(L)'
;MMLDPTQLQQQHLYYTNSAQETGCQAALASTVIARVVIDNTEPGPKISIDRLQTPDRGRIMVAASFIPEGALIGAIPPQAITCDTAHRTKRCGKCLGPTSCNNENGNRGGPGTIACEGCCEIWYCDERCRVQDWDAVHKYECKFLKRLYNGNGQEEEGSQRQSNDDDERYIEKFREMGDYERDYCRLMIRILIHRFKEHLLPQFEDSSRPREQEPDDGEPLPFSCVLDLVENRSGFSKELIEGNFLNVARIMDAFQTVLEQNSCEMQKPNRSQLDGSLKGVGEVEVGGGIPRLSLDELVGLVLREECNSFGLYEYGPTIEAAPTGTSSTSNSRIGYGLGLYIRNFLHSFNHSCTPNLYHVASKDRQLVYAARDISQGEELNIKYMEFTPEYRIPNAEQRRQEKERSLVKELDRKIAFEKRRAFLKEIFHFDCACQRCRWELSMNWGSSQPETSREEEEEEKFLREGLVCERDGCYGFYAPPVVLELMRRNTTSYVEKQQQLQGEEAEVGQWECVACGRQRG
;
A
#
# COMPACT_ATOMS: atom_id res chain seq x y z
N MET A 1 -14.78 -13.92 -2.30
CA MET A 1 -13.38 -14.16 -1.89
C MET A 1 -12.74 -12.79 -1.77
N MET A 2 -12.22 -12.41 -0.61
CA MET A 2 -11.49 -11.13 -0.49
C MET A 2 -10.24 -11.19 -1.38
N LEU A 3 -9.86 -10.07 -1.99
CA LEU A 3 -8.84 -10.05 -3.02
C LEU A 3 -7.45 -10.31 -2.38
N ASP A 4 -6.67 -11.22 -2.96
CA ASP A 4 -5.32 -11.54 -2.50
C ASP A 4 -4.40 -10.30 -2.62
N PRO A 5 -3.49 -10.01 -1.66
CA PRO A 5 -2.61 -8.84 -1.70
C PRO A 5 -1.54 -8.92 -2.80
N THR A 6 -1.31 -10.10 -3.38
CA THR A 6 -0.57 -10.26 -4.65
C THR A 6 -1.39 -9.83 -5.87
N GLN A 7 -2.69 -9.63 -5.72
CA GLN A 7 -3.59 -9.11 -6.76
C GLN A 7 -4.09 -7.68 -6.47
N LEU A 8 -4.02 -7.23 -5.21
CA LEU A 8 -4.41 -5.87 -4.83
C LEU A 8 -3.25 -4.88 -4.95
N GLN A 9 -3.42 -3.90 -5.83
CA GLN A 9 -2.84 -2.58 -5.61
C GLN A 9 -3.95 -1.55 -5.85
N GLN A 10 -4.41 -0.85 -4.81
CA GLN A 10 -5.36 0.29 -4.85
C GLN A 10 -6.59 0.21 -5.79
N GLN A 11 -7.82 0.22 -5.23
CA GLN A 11 -9.04 0.52 -5.99
C GLN A 11 -9.47 1.99 -5.90
N HIS A 12 -8.97 2.82 -6.83
CA HIS A 12 -9.57 4.13 -7.06
C HIS A 12 -10.70 4.06 -8.06
N LEU A 13 -11.75 4.83 -7.81
CA LEU A 13 -12.92 4.81 -8.64
C LEU A 13 -13.39 6.16 -9.14
N TYR A 14 -13.87 6.06 -10.36
CA TYR A 14 -14.63 7.03 -11.11
C TYR A 14 -16.00 6.50 -11.46
N TYR A 15 -17.01 7.32 -11.19
CA TYR A 15 -18.39 7.14 -11.62
C TYR A 15 -18.46 6.63 -13.07
N THR A 16 -19.22 5.55 -13.29
CA THR A 16 -19.50 5.04 -14.64
C THR A 16 -20.71 5.75 -15.26
N ASN A 17 -20.52 6.11 -16.53
CA ASN A 17 -21.50 6.24 -17.63
C ASN A 17 -22.82 7.00 -17.41
N SER A 18 -22.79 8.30 -17.73
CA SER A 18 -23.91 8.95 -18.44
C SER A 18 -23.48 10.12 -19.36
N ALA A 19 -22.28 10.06 -19.95
CA ALA A 19 -21.82 11.08 -20.91
C ALA A 19 -21.15 10.45 -22.14
N GLN A 20 -21.84 9.51 -22.77
CA GLN A 20 -21.72 9.31 -24.21
C GLN A 20 -22.98 9.87 -24.84
N GLU A 21 -22.97 11.18 -25.09
CA GLU A 21 -23.59 11.79 -26.27
C GLU A 21 -23.20 13.27 -26.32
N THR A 22 -22.95 13.74 -27.54
CA THR A 22 -22.46 15.06 -27.95
C THR A 22 -20.95 15.28 -27.82
N GLY A 23 -20.28 15.23 -28.98
CA GLY A 23 -18.97 15.84 -29.12
C GLY A 23 -19.08 17.34 -28.84
N CYS A 24 -18.45 17.77 -27.74
CA CYS A 24 -18.08 19.16 -27.52
C CYS A 24 -16.91 19.17 -26.54
N GLN A 25 -15.81 19.82 -26.92
CA GLN A 25 -14.69 20.13 -26.03
C GLN A 25 -15.18 21.06 -24.91
N ALA A 26 -15.71 20.49 -23.83
CA ALA A 26 -15.93 21.23 -22.59
C ALA A 26 -14.71 20.99 -21.68
N ALA A 27 -13.81 21.97 -21.65
CA ALA A 27 -12.79 22.06 -20.62
C ALA A 27 -13.50 22.23 -19.26
N LEU A 28 -13.76 21.11 -18.57
CA LEU A 28 -14.22 21.14 -17.20
C LEU A 28 -13.06 21.66 -16.34
N ALA A 29 -13.20 22.90 -15.84
CA ALA A 29 -12.19 23.56 -15.04
C ALA A 29 -11.90 22.72 -13.78
N SER A 30 -10.68 22.20 -13.69
CA SER A 30 -10.21 21.51 -12.48
C SER A 30 -9.96 22.55 -11.38
N THR A 31 -10.43 22.30 -10.17
CA THR A 31 -10.22 23.22 -9.04
C THR A 31 -9.07 22.72 -8.18
N VAL A 32 -8.09 23.60 -7.89
CA VAL A 32 -7.04 23.32 -6.90
C VAL A 32 -7.68 23.32 -5.52
N ILE A 33 -7.60 22.19 -4.82
CA ILE A 33 -8.18 22.01 -3.49
C ILE A 33 -7.11 22.15 -2.40
N ALA A 34 -5.89 21.74 -2.68
CA ALA A 34 -4.77 21.86 -1.75
C ALA A 34 -3.44 21.87 -2.50
N ARG A 35 -2.41 22.48 -1.90
CA ARG A 35 -1.01 22.34 -2.31
C ARG A 35 -0.26 21.60 -1.21
N VAL A 36 0.46 20.55 -1.58
CA VAL A 36 1.32 19.76 -0.71
C VAL A 36 2.75 20.06 -1.08
N VAL A 37 3.54 20.39 -0.07
CA VAL A 37 4.96 20.67 -0.23
C VAL A 37 5.71 19.60 0.51
N ILE A 38 6.41 18.75 -0.23
CA ILE A 38 7.22 17.68 0.35
C ILE A 38 8.65 18.19 0.45
N ASP A 39 9.09 18.34 1.69
CA ASP A 39 10.45 18.67 2.06
C ASP A 39 11.14 17.39 2.53
N ASN A 40 11.66 16.62 1.58
CA ASN A 40 12.53 15.50 1.92
C ASN A 40 13.83 16.11 2.42
N THR A 41 14.06 16.03 3.74
CA THR A 41 15.21 16.58 4.47
C THR A 41 16.49 16.65 3.64
N GLU A 42 17.25 17.75 3.76
CA GLU A 42 18.39 18.06 2.88
C GLU A 42 19.36 16.89 2.62
N PRO A 43 19.74 16.65 1.34
CA PRO A 43 19.68 17.55 0.20
C PRO A 43 18.75 16.96 -0.88
N GLY A 44 17.43 17.12 -0.71
CA GLY A 44 16.45 16.81 -1.75
C GLY A 44 15.92 18.09 -2.42
N PRO A 45 15.53 18.06 -3.71
CA PRO A 45 14.73 19.15 -4.24
C PRO A 45 13.41 19.22 -3.49
N LYS A 46 12.98 20.42 -3.12
CA LYS A 46 11.65 20.65 -2.56
C LYS A 46 10.60 20.35 -3.62
N ILE A 47 9.76 19.35 -3.39
CA ILE A 47 8.75 18.91 -4.35
C ILE A 47 7.42 19.55 -3.99
N SER A 48 6.79 20.22 -4.95
CA SER A 48 5.46 20.79 -4.78
C SER A 48 4.45 20.04 -5.64
N ILE A 49 3.33 19.63 -5.04
CA ILE A 49 2.27 18.84 -5.69
C ILE A 49 0.94 19.52 -5.40
N ASP A 50 0.15 19.76 -6.44
CA ASP A 50 -1.22 20.26 -6.31
C ASP A 50 -2.21 19.11 -6.34
N ARG A 51 -3.17 19.14 -5.42
CA ARG A 51 -4.32 18.25 -5.42
C ARG A 51 -5.49 18.94 -6.11
N LEU A 52 -5.98 18.34 -7.18
CA LEU A 52 -7.13 18.84 -7.94
C LEU A 52 -8.32 17.88 -7.80
N GLN A 53 -9.51 18.42 -8.03
CA GLN A 53 -10.70 17.61 -8.30
C GLN A 53 -11.13 17.78 -9.75
N THR A 54 -11.41 16.68 -10.44
CA THR A 54 -12.01 16.64 -11.76
C THR A 54 -13.33 15.85 -11.74
N PRO A 55 -14.25 16.10 -12.68
CA PRO A 55 -15.57 15.47 -12.66
C PRO A 55 -15.55 13.99 -13.05
N ASP A 56 -14.67 13.65 -13.98
CA ASP A 56 -14.47 12.30 -14.51
C ASP A 56 -13.42 11.52 -13.72
N ARG A 57 -12.38 12.25 -13.32
CA ARG A 57 -11.09 11.93 -12.68
C ARG A 57 -11.05 12.11 -11.17
N GLY A 58 -12.18 12.41 -10.51
CA GLY A 58 -12.27 12.60 -9.06
C GLY A 58 -11.08 13.37 -8.48
N ARG A 59 -10.33 12.81 -7.53
CA ARG A 59 -9.11 13.46 -7.04
C ARG A 59 -7.90 13.07 -7.88
N ILE A 60 -7.13 14.07 -8.31
CA ILE A 60 -5.85 13.87 -9.00
C ILE A 60 -4.75 14.66 -8.30
N MET A 61 -3.52 14.16 -8.40
CA MET A 61 -2.32 14.87 -7.95
C MET A 61 -1.54 15.33 -9.18
N VAL A 62 -1.11 16.58 -9.24
CA VAL A 62 -0.32 17.13 -10.35
C VAL A 62 0.96 17.78 -9.84
N ALA A 63 2.04 17.66 -10.60
CA ALA A 63 3.31 18.29 -10.26
C ALA A 63 3.16 19.82 -10.31
N ALA A 64 3.33 20.54 -9.20
CA ALA A 64 3.25 22.00 -9.19
C ALA A 64 4.55 22.66 -9.71
N SER A 65 5.62 21.87 -9.82
CA SER A 65 6.91 22.22 -10.43
C SER A 65 7.48 21.00 -11.16
N PHE A 66 8.56 21.19 -11.94
CA PHE A 66 9.31 20.07 -12.52
C PHE A 66 9.84 19.13 -11.42
N ILE A 67 9.77 17.82 -11.66
CA ILE A 67 10.31 16.78 -10.76
C ILE A 67 11.29 15.92 -11.58
N PRO A 68 12.58 15.87 -11.19
CA PRO A 68 13.56 15.08 -11.92
C PRO A 68 13.39 13.58 -11.69
N GLU A 69 13.79 12.79 -12.68
CA GLU A 69 13.90 11.33 -12.56
C GLU A 69 14.67 10.89 -11.31
N GLY A 70 14.15 9.88 -10.60
CA GLY A 70 14.76 9.35 -9.37
C GLY A 70 14.53 10.20 -8.11
N ALA A 71 13.85 11.36 -8.21
CA ALA A 71 13.48 12.15 -7.04
C ALA A 71 12.58 11.32 -6.10
N LEU A 72 12.92 11.30 -4.80
CA LEU A 72 12.04 10.76 -3.78
C LEU A 72 10.82 11.68 -3.67
N ILE A 73 9.63 11.15 -3.95
CA ILE A 73 8.38 11.85 -3.67
C ILE A 73 8.07 11.77 -2.18
N GLY A 74 8.26 10.62 -1.54
CA GLY A 74 8.10 10.52 -0.09
C GLY A 74 8.34 9.12 0.47
N ALA A 75 8.70 9.05 1.75
CA ALA A 75 8.87 7.82 2.53
C ALA A 75 7.69 7.62 3.49
N ILE A 76 6.59 7.12 2.97
CA ILE A 76 5.26 7.25 3.58
C ILE A 76 5.05 6.17 4.65
N PRO A 77 4.88 6.54 5.94
CA PRO A 77 4.54 5.60 7.00
C PRO A 77 3.07 5.16 6.92
N PRO A 78 2.74 3.99 7.48
CA PRO A 78 1.38 3.48 7.48
C PRO A 78 0.55 4.18 8.58
N GLN A 79 -0.73 4.39 8.31
CA GLN A 79 -1.72 4.71 9.35
C GLN A 79 -1.98 3.50 10.25
N ALA A 80 -2.06 2.32 9.65
CA ALA A 80 -2.16 1.04 10.33
C ALA A 80 -1.43 -0.02 9.50
N ILE A 81 -0.82 -0.99 10.17
CA ILE A 81 -0.06 -2.05 9.51
C ILE A 81 -0.14 -3.36 10.27
N THR A 82 -0.10 -4.49 9.55
CA THR A 82 0.05 -5.82 10.14
C THR A 82 1.02 -6.66 9.32
N CYS A 83 1.79 -7.51 10.00
CA CYS A 83 2.52 -8.58 9.35
C CYS A 83 1.55 -9.66 8.90
N ASP A 84 1.81 -10.28 7.76
CA ASP A 84 1.01 -11.43 7.33
C ASP A 84 1.30 -12.68 8.17
N THR A 85 0.38 -13.63 8.11
CA THR A 85 0.44 -14.88 8.85
C THR A 85 1.60 -15.76 8.42
N ALA A 86 1.96 -15.79 7.13
CA ALA A 86 3.02 -16.63 6.59
C ALA A 86 4.43 -16.20 7.04
N HIS A 87 4.62 -14.92 7.34
CA HIS A 87 5.90 -14.31 7.68
C HIS A 87 5.98 -13.80 9.12
N ARG A 88 4.93 -13.95 9.93
CA ARG A 88 4.88 -13.43 11.32
C ARG A 88 6.03 -13.84 12.23
N THR A 89 6.69 -14.98 11.99
CA THR A 89 7.88 -15.42 12.75
C THR A 89 9.19 -14.88 12.19
N LYS A 90 9.19 -14.43 10.93
CA LYS A 90 10.35 -13.95 10.16
C LYS A 90 10.39 -12.41 10.04
N ARG A 91 9.28 -11.74 10.34
CA ARG A 91 9.07 -10.30 10.19
C ARG A 91 8.58 -9.69 11.51
N CYS A 92 9.10 -8.53 11.85
CA CYS A 92 8.74 -7.83 13.08
C CYS A 92 7.33 -7.25 12.96
N GLY A 93 6.44 -7.50 13.90
CA GLY A 93 5.07 -6.97 13.92
C GLY A 93 4.95 -5.45 14.08
N LYS A 94 6.06 -4.76 14.40
CA LYS A 94 6.15 -3.30 14.47
C LYS A 94 6.70 -2.66 13.20
N CYS A 95 7.91 -3.06 12.79
CA CYS A 95 8.62 -2.41 11.69
C CYS A 95 8.63 -3.24 10.40
N LEU A 96 8.09 -4.46 10.39
CA LEU A 96 8.18 -5.43 9.28
C LEU A 96 9.60 -5.72 8.77
N GLY A 97 10.63 -5.31 9.52
CA GLY A 97 12.00 -5.73 9.28
C GLY A 97 12.18 -7.22 9.56
N PRO A 98 13.21 -7.86 8.97
CA PRO A 98 13.53 -9.25 9.28
C PRO A 98 13.83 -9.41 10.77
N THR A 99 13.27 -10.44 11.39
CA THR A 99 13.49 -10.75 12.82
C THR A 99 14.81 -11.46 13.07
N SER A 100 15.45 -11.98 12.02
CA SER A 100 16.83 -12.46 12.05
C SER A 100 17.79 -11.33 11.64
N CYS A 101 17.89 -10.28 12.43
CA CYS A 101 18.97 -9.31 12.27
C CYS A 101 20.22 -9.82 13.02
N ASN A 102 21.32 -9.96 12.28
CA ASN A 102 22.62 -10.38 12.77
C ASN A 102 23.05 -9.56 14.00
N ASN A 103 23.45 -10.24 15.07
CA ASN A 103 24.49 -9.73 15.96
C ASN A 103 25.68 -9.30 15.08
N GLU A 104 26.27 -8.13 15.32
CA GLU A 104 27.43 -7.60 14.59
C GLU A 104 28.71 -8.48 14.66
N ASN A 105 28.63 -9.67 15.27
CA ASN A 105 29.76 -10.56 15.54
C ASN A 105 29.77 -11.86 14.72
N GLY A 106 29.30 -11.85 13.48
CA GLY A 106 29.71 -12.81 12.43
C GLY A 106 29.54 -14.32 12.70
N ASN A 107 28.85 -14.73 13.77
CA ASN A 107 28.63 -16.14 14.08
C ASN A 107 27.34 -16.62 13.42
N ARG A 108 27.47 -17.55 12.48
CA ARG A 108 26.34 -18.29 11.91
C ARG A 108 25.76 -19.22 12.98
N GLY A 109 24.70 -18.77 13.65
CA GLY A 109 23.82 -19.60 14.47
C GLY A 109 22.89 -18.79 15.40
N GLY A 110 21.58 -19.07 15.37
CA GLY A 110 20.72 -18.98 16.56
C GLY A 110 19.63 -17.87 16.66
N PRO A 111 18.72 -18.00 17.67
CA PRO A 111 17.42 -17.34 17.82
C PRO A 111 17.52 -15.90 18.37
N GLY A 112 16.71 -14.97 17.82
CA GLY A 112 16.73 -13.55 18.18
C GLY A 112 15.37 -12.83 18.03
N THR A 113 14.27 -13.58 17.99
CA THR A 113 12.92 -13.02 17.81
C THR A 113 12.17 -13.05 19.15
N ILE A 114 11.53 -11.95 19.53
CA ILE A 114 10.75 -11.86 20.77
C ILE A 114 9.28 -12.09 20.44
N ALA A 115 8.73 -13.23 20.84
CA ALA A 115 7.30 -13.48 20.72
C ALA A 115 6.53 -12.75 21.83
N CYS A 116 5.33 -12.24 21.53
CA CYS A 116 4.43 -11.78 22.58
C CYS A 116 3.94 -12.97 23.42
N GLU A 117 4.27 -13.00 24.71
CA GLU A 117 3.87 -14.07 25.64
C GLU A 117 2.35 -14.07 25.93
N GLY A 118 1.66 -12.96 25.65
CA GLY A 118 0.23 -12.83 25.88
C GLY A 118 -0.62 -13.52 24.82
N CYS A 119 -0.49 -13.10 23.56
CA CYS A 119 -1.29 -13.63 22.45
C CYS A 119 -0.58 -14.74 21.66
N CYS A 120 0.75 -14.77 21.66
CA CYS A 120 1.58 -15.65 20.82
C CYS A 120 1.38 -15.47 19.30
N GLU A 121 0.84 -14.33 18.85
CA GLU A 121 0.55 -14.03 17.43
C GLU A 121 1.40 -12.90 16.83
N ILE A 122 2.32 -12.33 17.61
CA ILE A 122 3.20 -11.24 17.17
C ILE A 122 4.64 -11.53 17.61
N TRP A 123 5.59 -11.32 16.69
CA TRP A 123 7.01 -11.40 16.95
C TRP A 123 7.69 -10.06 16.69
N TYR A 124 8.77 -9.78 17.42
CA TYR A 124 9.53 -8.55 17.32
C TYR A 124 11.01 -8.85 17.07
N CYS A 125 11.69 -7.95 16.37
CA CYS A 125 13.14 -8.06 16.16
C CYS A 125 13.93 -7.71 17.44
N ASP A 126 13.38 -6.83 18.29
CA ASP A 126 14.00 -6.41 19.53
C ASP A 126 12.97 -5.83 20.52
N GLU A 127 13.44 -5.54 21.73
CA GLU A 127 12.62 -5.00 22.82
C GLU A 127 12.10 -3.59 22.52
N ARG A 128 12.85 -2.79 21.74
CA ARG A 128 12.42 -1.45 21.32
C ARG A 128 11.14 -1.53 20.48
N CYS A 129 11.13 -2.40 19.47
CA CYS A 129 9.97 -2.61 18.62
C CYS A 129 8.78 -3.18 19.41
N ARG A 130 9.04 -4.11 20.35
CA ARG A 130 7.99 -4.66 21.23
C ARG A 130 7.31 -3.58 22.07
N VAL A 131 8.10 -2.74 22.75
CA VAL A 131 7.60 -1.65 23.60
C VAL A 131 6.87 -0.60 22.77
N GLN A 132 7.43 -0.21 21.62
CA GLN A 132 6.80 0.77 20.73
C GLN A 132 5.45 0.28 20.17
N ASP A 133 5.34 -0.99 19.80
CA ASP A 133 4.07 -1.58 19.35
C ASP A 133 3.07 -1.70 20.50
N TRP A 134 3.53 -2.13 21.68
CA TRP A 134 2.71 -2.24 22.89
C TRP A 134 2.06 -0.91 23.27
N ASP A 135 2.86 0.16 23.35
CA ASP A 135 2.39 1.50 23.73
C ASP A 135 1.52 2.14 22.65
N ALA A 136 1.76 1.81 21.39
CA ALA A 136 1.00 2.36 20.27
C ALA A 136 -0.37 1.69 20.11
N VAL A 137 -0.40 0.36 19.99
CA VAL A 137 -1.58 -0.41 19.56
C VAL A 137 -1.72 -1.77 20.25
N HIS A 138 -0.63 -2.53 20.43
CA HIS A 138 -0.74 -3.97 20.70
C HIS A 138 -1.40 -4.29 22.04
N LYS A 139 -1.20 -3.46 23.07
CA LYS A 139 -1.82 -3.66 24.40
C LYS A 139 -3.34 -3.77 24.34
N TYR A 140 -3.98 -3.09 23.39
CA TYR A 140 -5.43 -3.08 23.23
C TYR A 140 -5.96 -4.26 22.41
N GLU A 141 -5.19 -4.79 21.45
CA GLU A 141 -5.58 -5.95 20.64
C GLU A 141 -5.16 -7.29 21.27
N CYS A 142 -4.12 -7.33 22.12
CA CYS A 142 -3.47 -8.58 22.57
C CYS A 142 -4.45 -9.62 23.13
N LYS A 143 -5.30 -9.25 24.10
CA LYS A 143 -6.27 -10.17 24.71
C LYS A 143 -7.35 -10.62 23.70
N PHE A 144 -7.72 -9.76 22.77
CA PHE A 144 -8.70 -10.09 21.73
C PHE A 144 -8.10 -11.06 20.70
N LEU A 145 -6.85 -10.83 20.25
CA LEU A 145 -6.12 -11.74 19.39
C LEU A 145 -5.95 -13.12 20.04
N LYS A 146 -5.59 -13.19 21.33
CA LYS A 146 -5.53 -14.46 22.07
C LYS A 146 -6.86 -15.22 21.97
N ARG A 147 -7.99 -14.53 22.13
CA ARG A 147 -9.33 -15.11 22.03
C ARG A 147 -9.64 -15.62 20.62
N LEU A 148 -9.36 -14.81 19.59
CA LEU A 148 -9.61 -15.17 18.19
C LEU A 148 -8.83 -16.42 17.77
N TYR A 149 -7.52 -16.44 18.04
CA TYR A 149 -6.62 -17.51 17.58
C TYR A 149 -6.63 -18.73 18.51
N ASN A 150 -6.58 -18.53 19.82
CA ASN A 150 -6.39 -19.61 20.81
C ASN A 150 -7.67 -19.96 21.59
N GLY A 151 -8.71 -19.10 21.54
CA GLY A 151 -9.94 -19.28 22.30
C GLY A 151 -9.83 -18.87 23.77
N ASN A 152 -10.89 -19.12 24.53
CA ASN A 152 -10.89 -18.97 25.99
C ASN A 152 -10.15 -20.17 26.62
N GLY A 153 -8.83 -20.28 26.42
CA GLY A 153 -8.02 -21.23 27.17
C GLY A 153 -8.10 -20.90 28.66
N GLN A 154 -8.69 -21.82 29.45
CA GLN A 154 -8.91 -21.81 30.91
C GLN A 154 -8.71 -20.43 31.55
N GLU A 155 -9.77 -19.62 31.62
CA GLU A 155 -9.79 -18.47 32.51
C GLU A 155 -9.52 -18.97 33.95
N GLU A 156 -8.59 -18.33 34.66
CA GLU A 156 -8.38 -18.55 36.09
C GLU A 156 -9.74 -18.47 36.79
N GLU A 157 -10.08 -19.52 37.56
CA GLU A 157 -11.32 -19.66 38.32
C GLU A 157 -11.58 -18.40 39.16
N GLY A 158 -12.39 -17.45 38.66
CA GLY A 158 -12.67 -16.22 39.41
C GLY A 158 -13.40 -15.10 38.65
N SER A 159 -13.39 -15.08 37.32
CA SER A 159 -14.11 -14.07 36.52
C SER A 159 -15.27 -14.71 35.76
N GLN A 160 -16.47 -14.74 36.36
CA GLN A 160 -17.70 -15.07 35.63
C GLN A 160 -18.00 -13.98 34.58
N ARG A 161 -17.46 -14.11 33.36
CA ARG A 161 -18.02 -13.44 32.19
C ARG A 161 -18.96 -14.43 31.49
N GLN A 162 -20.25 -14.10 31.44
CA GLN A 162 -21.15 -14.75 30.49
C GLN A 162 -20.67 -14.37 29.09
N SER A 163 -20.05 -15.33 28.41
CA SER A 163 -19.86 -15.33 26.96
C SER A 163 -21.25 -15.22 26.34
N ASN A 164 -21.56 -14.14 25.61
CA ASN A 164 -22.82 -14.05 24.88
C ASN A 164 -22.73 -14.96 23.63
N ASP A 165 -23.82 -15.61 23.22
CA ASP A 165 -23.84 -16.51 22.05
C ASP A 165 -23.32 -15.85 20.75
N ASP A 166 -23.52 -14.53 20.63
CA ASP A 166 -22.98 -13.74 19.52
C ASP A 166 -21.45 -13.68 19.52
N ASP A 167 -20.82 -13.74 20.70
CA ASP A 167 -19.37 -13.71 20.87
C ASP A 167 -18.70 -14.97 20.33
N GLU A 168 -19.31 -16.13 20.60
CA GLU A 168 -18.79 -17.42 20.14
C GLU A 168 -18.94 -17.57 18.63
N ARG A 169 -20.04 -17.06 18.05
CA ARG A 169 -20.32 -17.17 16.62
C ARG A 169 -19.27 -16.48 15.75
N TYR A 170 -18.83 -15.26 16.09
CA TYR A 170 -17.82 -14.58 15.26
C TYR A 170 -16.42 -15.17 15.45
N ILE A 171 -16.09 -15.72 16.64
CA ILE A 171 -14.81 -16.38 16.90
C ILE A 171 -14.71 -17.66 16.07
N GLU A 172 -15.76 -18.47 16.05
CA GLU A 172 -15.84 -19.64 15.17
C GLU A 172 -15.67 -19.22 13.71
N LYS A 173 -16.36 -18.16 13.29
CA LYS A 173 -16.25 -17.68 11.92
C LYS A 173 -14.83 -17.22 11.55
N PHE A 174 -14.14 -16.51 12.45
CA PHE A 174 -12.75 -16.12 12.26
C PHE A 174 -11.81 -17.31 12.07
N ARG A 175 -12.09 -18.44 12.72
CA ARG A 175 -11.28 -19.66 12.57
C ARG A 175 -11.53 -20.38 11.25
N GLU A 176 -12.70 -20.21 10.64
CA GLU A 176 -12.98 -20.70 9.29
C GLU A 176 -12.34 -19.84 8.19
N MET A 177 -12.00 -18.59 8.50
CA MET A 177 -11.39 -17.65 7.54
C MET A 177 -10.01 -18.11 7.08
N GLY A 178 -9.67 -17.76 5.83
CA GLY A 178 -8.32 -17.93 5.30
C GLY A 178 -7.32 -16.98 5.95
N ASP A 179 -6.03 -17.26 5.79
CA ASP A 179 -4.95 -16.47 6.42
C ASP A 179 -5.04 -14.98 6.05
N TYR A 180 -5.28 -14.66 4.78
CA TYR A 180 -5.47 -13.28 4.35
C TYR A 180 -6.60 -12.57 5.08
N GLU A 181 -7.78 -13.20 5.18
CA GLU A 181 -8.94 -12.60 5.83
C GLU A 181 -8.70 -12.35 7.33
N ARG A 182 -7.92 -13.22 7.98
CA ARG A 182 -7.52 -13.04 9.38
C ARG A 182 -6.54 -11.89 9.54
N ASP A 183 -5.54 -11.80 8.66
CA ASP A 183 -4.59 -10.69 8.63
C ASP A 183 -5.32 -9.37 8.36
N TYR A 184 -6.29 -9.39 7.45
CA TYR A 184 -7.17 -8.27 7.15
C TYR A 184 -7.96 -7.81 8.37
N CYS A 185 -8.62 -8.73 9.09
CA CYS A 185 -9.32 -8.41 10.34
C CYS A 185 -8.39 -7.72 11.34
N ARG A 186 -7.13 -8.16 11.44
CA ARG A 186 -6.13 -7.55 12.31
C ARG A 186 -5.74 -6.14 11.88
N LEU A 187 -5.62 -5.87 10.58
CA LEU A 187 -5.42 -4.50 10.07
C LEU A 187 -6.61 -3.60 10.45
N MET A 188 -7.84 -4.07 10.25
CA MET A 188 -9.06 -3.32 10.58
C MET A 188 -9.20 -3.06 12.09
N ILE A 189 -8.81 -4.01 12.94
CA ILE A 189 -8.71 -3.85 14.39
C ILE A 189 -7.76 -2.69 14.74
N ARG A 190 -6.58 -2.63 14.11
CA ARG A 190 -5.61 -1.54 14.33
C ARG A 190 -6.17 -0.19 13.89
N ILE A 191 -6.88 -0.13 12.76
CA ILE A 191 -7.58 1.09 12.31
C ILE A 191 -8.59 1.59 13.36
N LEU A 192 -9.36 0.69 13.99
CA LEU A 192 -10.29 1.06 15.07
C LEU A 192 -9.58 1.56 16.33
N ILE A 193 -8.42 0.98 16.70
CA ILE A 193 -7.62 1.49 17.82
C ILE A 193 -7.22 2.94 17.58
N HIS A 194 -6.75 3.27 16.38
CA HIS A 194 -6.38 4.64 16.02
C HIS A 194 -7.56 5.60 16.15
N ARG A 195 -8.74 5.23 15.62
CA ARG A 195 -9.99 6.00 15.78
C ARG A 195 -10.31 6.27 17.25
N PHE A 196 -10.30 5.23 18.09
CA PHE A 196 -10.64 5.37 19.51
C PHE A 196 -9.64 6.26 20.25
N LYS A 197 -8.34 6.14 19.96
CA LYS A 197 -7.32 7.00 20.56
C LYS A 197 -7.52 8.48 20.22
N GLU A 198 -7.88 8.80 18.98
CA GLU A 198 -8.15 10.19 18.57
C GLU A 198 -9.35 10.81 19.30
N HIS A 199 -10.41 10.04 19.52
CA HIS A 199 -11.56 10.53 20.29
C HIS A 199 -11.28 10.75 21.78
N LEU A 200 -10.27 10.05 22.34
CA LEU A 200 -9.94 10.09 23.76
C LEU A 200 -8.83 11.07 24.11
N LEU A 201 -7.92 11.33 23.19
CA LEU A 201 -6.85 12.31 23.40
C LEU A 201 -7.42 13.71 23.16
N PRO A 202 -7.15 14.69 24.06
CA PRO A 202 -7.51 16.07 23.80
C PRO A 202 -6.92 16.46 22.46
N GLN A 203 -7.76 16.94 21.54
CA GLN A 203 -7.25 17.56 20.33
C GLN A 203 -6.46 18.79 20.80
N PHE A 204 -5.14 18.70 20.78
CA PHE A 204 -4.31 19.89 20.75
C PHE A 204 -4.57 20.53 19.38
N GLU A 205 -5.66 21.28 19.28
CA GLU A 205 -5.77 22.34 18.28
C GLU A 205 -4.67 23.33 18.63
N ASP A 206 -3.46 23.06 18.17
CA ASP A 206 -2.45 24.09 18.06
C ASP A 206 -2.91 25.05 16.96
N SER A 207 -3.75 26.01 17.35
CA SER A 207 -4.23 27.11 16.53
C SER A 207 -3.10 27.94 15.89
N SER A 208 -1.83 27.70 16.27
CA SER A 208 -0.65 28.30 15.63
C SER A 208 -0.07 27.48 14.47
N ARG A 209 -0.46 26.22 14.28
CA ARG A 209 0.01 25.37 13.18
C ARG A 209 -0.75 25.73 11.90
N PRO A 210 -0.08 26.18 10.82
CA PRO A 210 -0.74 26.40 9.53
C PRO A 210 -1.37 25.09 9.07
N ARG A 211 -2.64 25.15 8.61
CA ARG A 211 -3.44 24.02 8.12
C ARG A 211 -2.81 23.23 6.94
N GLU A 212 -1.67 23.70 6.46
CA GLU A 212 -0.93 23.23 5.29
C GLU A 212 0.27 22.31 5.62
N GLN A 213 0.58 22.09 6.91
CA GLN A 213 1.65 21.18 7.33
C GLN A 213 1.07 19.87 7.89
N GLU A 214 1.40 18.74 7.28
CA GLU A 214 1.03 17.43 7.82
C GLU A 214 1.76 17.16 9.16
N PRO A 215 1.18 16.34 10.06
CA PRO A 215 1.84 15.92 11.28
C PRO A 215 3.18 15.23 10.97
N ASP A 216 4.11 15.28 11.93
CA ASP A 216 5.41 14.62 11.81
C ASP A 216 5.22 13.10 11.58
N ASP A 217 6.24 12.44 11.05
CA ASP A 217 6.24 11.02 10.64
C ASP A 217 5.80 10.04 11.75
N GLY A 218 5.83 10.48 13.02
CA GLY A 218 5.43 9.71 14.20
C GLY A 218 3.99 9.92 14.69
N GLU A 219 3.25 10.94 14.20
CA GLU A 219 1.90 11.26 14.68
C GLU A 219 0.84 10.73 13.71
N PRO A 220 -0.06 9.81 14.11
CA PRO A 220 -1.10 9.29 13.20
C PRO A 220 -1.99 10.42 12.66
N LEU A 221 -2.40 10.32 11.40
CA LEU A 221 -3.33 11.28 10.83
C LEU A 221 -4.72 11.15 11.48
N PRO A 222 -5.53 12.22 11.48
CA PRO A 222 -6.91 12.17 11.91
C PRO A 222 -7.69 11.07 11.17
N PHE A 223 -8.57 10.37 11.87
CA PHE A 223 -9.43 9.31 11.35
C PHE A 223 -10.41 9.86 10.31
N SER A 224 -10.73 11.15 10.34
CA SER A 224 -11.47 11.81 9.25
C SER A 224 -10.80 11.60 7.90
N CYS A 225 -9.47 11.52 7.83
CA CYS A 225 -8.74 11.21 6.60
C CYS A 225 -8.98 9.77 6.11
N VAL A 226 -9.30 8.83 7.01
CA VAL A 226 -9.75 7.47 6.63
C VAL A 226 -11.14 7.55 6.02
N LEU A 227 -12.04 8.40 6.54
CA LEU A 227 -13.39 8.57 6.01
C LEU A 227 -13.42 9.22 4.62
N ASP A 228 -12.41 10.02 4.29
CA ASP A 228 -12.20 10.65 2.97
C ASP A 228 -11.81 9.66 1.86
N LEU A 229 -11.43 8.43 2.22
CA LEU A 229 -11.10 7.37 1.29
C LEU A 229 -12.30 6.98 0.42
N VAL A 230 -12.00 6.57 -0.80
CA VAL A 230 -13.02 6.09 -1.73
C VAL A 230 -13.59 4.77 -1.20
N GLU A 231 -14.92 4.67 -1.06
CA GLU A 231 -15.60 3.47 -0.56
C GLU A 231 -16.08 2.56 -1.70
N ASN A 232 -16.52 3.13 -2.81
CA ASN A 232 -17.11 2.38 -3.93
C ASN A 232 -18.08 1.26 -3.53
N ARG A 233 -19.12 1.57 -2.77
CA ARG A 233 -20.08 0.52 -2.42
C ARG A 233 -20.74 -0.14 -3.64
N SER A 234 -21.02 0.64 -4.69
CA SER A 234 -21.74 0.17 -5.88
C SER A 234 -20.95 -0.75 -6.80
N GLY A 235 -19.62 -0.78 -6.69
CA GLY A 235 -18.79 -1.65 -7.54
C GLY A 235 -18.72 -3.09 -7.04
N PHE A 236 -18.94 -3.32 -5.74
CA PHE A 236 -18.87 -4.67 -5.19
C PHE A 236 -20.20 -5.43 -5.32
N SER A 237 -20.10 -6.75 -5.45
CA SER A 237 -21.28 -7.60 -5.49
C SER A 237 -21.97 -7.66 -4.11
N LYS A 238 -23.29 -7.82 -4.13
CA LYS A 238 -24.08 -7.98 -2.91
C LYS A 238 -23.61 -9.17 -2.07
N GLU A 239 -23.24 -10.28 -2.71
CA GLU A 239 -22.72 -11.48 -2.03
C GLU A 239 -21.42 -11.19 -1.27
N LEU A 240 -20.51 -10.39 -1.83
CA LEU A 240 -19.26 -10.04 -1.17
C LEU A 240 -19.50 -9.13 0.05
N ILE A 241 -20.39 -8.15 -0.10
CA ILE A 241 -20.76 -7.21 0.96
C ILE A 241 -21.46 -7.94 2.12
N GLU A 242 -22.48 -8.74 1.82
CA GLU A 242 -23.27 -9.47 2.83
C GLU A 242 -22.56 -10.72 3.38
N GLY A 243 -21.50 -11.17 2.69
CA GLY A 243 -20.65 -12.28 3.08
C GLY A 243 -19.37 -11.83 3.80
N ASN A 244 -18.26 -11.81 3.08
CA ASN A 244 -16.92 -11.59 3.65
C ASN A 244 -16.81 -10.25 4.39
N PHE A 245 -17.29 -9.15 3.79
CA PHE A 245 -17.14 -7.82 4.39
C PHE A 245 -17.98 -7.68 5.66
N LEU A 246 -19.21 -8.19 5.67
CA LEU A 246 -20.03 -8.21 6.87
C LEU A 246 -19.43 -9.08 7.99
N ASN A 247 -18.74 -10.18 7.65
CA ASN A 247 -18.06 -11.00 8.65
C ASN A 247 -16.88 -10.26 9.28
N VAL A 248 -16.07 -9.56 8.49
CA VAL A 248 -15.01 -8.67 9.01
C VAL A 248 -15.62 -7.59 9.90
N ALA A 249 -16.69 -6.93 9.45
CA ALA A 249 -17.38 -5.89 10.21
C ALA A 249 -17.94 -6.40 11.54
N ARG A 250 -18.42 -7.65 11.63
CA ARG A 250 -18.85 -8.26 12.90
C ARG A 250 -17.71 -8.48 13.88
N ILE A 251 -16.53 -8.89 13.39
CA ILE A 251 -15.33 -9.02 14.24
C ILE A 251 -14.87 -7.65 14.73
N MET A 252 -14.91 -6.64 13.85
CA MET A 252 -14.66 -5.24 14.21
C MET A 252 -15.64 -4.75 15.28
N ASP A 253 -16.92 -5.05 15.14
CA ASP A 253 -17.95 -4.66 16.09
C ASP A 253 -17.72 -5.30 17.47
N ALA A 254 -17.40 -6.59 17.50
CA ALA A 254 -17.01 -7.27 18.73
C ALA A 254 -15.78 -6.62 19.41
N PHE A 255 -14.82 -6.17 18.60
CA PHE A 255 -13.66 -5.46 19.10
C PHE A 255 -14.00 -4.06 19.66
N GLN A 256 -15.00 -3.35 19.12
CA GLN A 256 -15.47 -2.08 19.70
C GLN A 256 -15.85 -2.25 21.18
N THR A 257 -16.49 -3.37 21.53
CA THR A 257 -16.84 -3.70 22.93
C THR A 257 -15.60 -3.84 23.82
N VAL A 258 -14.49 -4.38 23.28
CA VAL A 258 -13.20 -4.45 23.99
C VAL A 258 -12.63 -3.05 24.20
N LEU A 259 -12.70 -2.16 23.20
CA LEU A 259 -12.22 -0.79 23.31
C LEU A 259 -13.04 0.04 24.30
N GLU A 260 -14.37 -0.10 24.29
CA GLU A 260 -15.28 0.53 25.25
C GLU A 260 -14.94 0.12 26.70
N GLN A 261 -14.67 -1.18 26.94
CA GLN A 261 -14.25 -1.69 28.25
C GLN A 261 -12.88 -1.16 28.71
N ASN A 262 -11.99 -0.82 27.77
CA ASN A 262 -10.64 -0.32 28.07
C ASN A 262 -10.52 1.21 27.90
N SER A 263 -11.62 1.92 27.67
CA SER A 263 -11.64 3.37 27.41
C SER A 263 -10.92 4.18 28.50
N CYS A 264 -11.10 3.83 29.77
CA CYS A 264 -10.40 4.47 30.89
C CYS A 264 -8.88 4.24 30.88
N GLU A 265 -8.42 3.09 30.40
CA GLU A 265 -6.97 2.81 30.24
C GLU A 265 -6.40 3.58 29.05
N MET A 266 -7.17 3.68 27.96
CA MET A 266 -6.80 4.42 26.75
C MET A 266 -6.67 5.93 26.97
N GLN A 267 -7.36 6.50 27.96
CA GLN A 267 -7.28 7.92 28.35
C GLN A 267 -5.98 8.27 29.10
N LYS A 268 -5.24 7.28 29.63
CA LYS A 268 -4.00 7.54 30.37
C LYS A 268 -2.88 7.93 29.39
N PRO A 269 -2.12 9.01 29.65
CA PRO A 269 -0.99 9.38 28.80
C PRO A 269 0.02 8.24 28.72
N ASN A 270 0.63 8.05 27.54
CA ASN A 270 1.60 6.99 27.34
C ASN A 270 2.85 7.22 28.20
N ARG A 271 3.50 6.13 28.62
CA ARG A 271 4.69 6.16 29.51
C ARG A 271 5.83 7.02 28.93
N SER A 272 5.92 7.13 27.61
CA SER A 272 6.88 7.95 26.86
C SER A 272 6.56 9.46 26.82
N GLN A 273 5.34 9.88 27.17
CA GLN A 273 4.93 11.30 27.19
C GLN A 273 5.22 12.00 28.54
N LEU A 274 5.69 11.26 29.54
CA LEU A 274 5.94 11.77 30.89
C LEU A 274 7.32 12.45 31.06
N ASP A 275 8.20 12.44 30.03
CA ASP A 275 9.56 12.98 30.13
C ASP A 275 9.70 14.45 29.64
N GLY A 276 8.57 15.13 29.42
CA GLY A 276 8.54 16.51 28.94
C GLY A 276 7.54 17.38 29.70
N SER A 277 7.97 17.93 30.84
CA SER A 277 7.44 19.13 31.51
C SER A 277 5.92 19.43 31.34
N LEU A 278 5.05 18.58 31.87
CA LEU A 278 3.62 18.89 32.04
C LEU A 278 3.36 19.38 33.47
N LYS A 279 3.55 20.67 33.71
CA LYS A 279 2.95 21.37 34.86
C LYS A 279 1.59 21.94 34.44
N GLY A 280 0.53 21.35 34.97
CA GLY A 280 -0.79 21.96 35.05
C GLY A 280 -1.65 21.78 33.81
N VAL A 281 -2.37 20.66 33.73
CA VAL A 281 -3.61 20.58 32.95
C VAL A 281 -4.66 20.00 33.88
N GLY A 282 -5.72 20.76 34.14
CA GLY A 282 -6.84 20.33 34.97
C GLY A 282 -7.53 19.10 34.36
N GLU A 283 -8.16 18.30 35.22
CA GLU A 283 -9.01 17.18 34.82
C GLU A 283 -10.10 17.69 33.85
N VAL A 284 -9.93 17.42 32.56
CA VAL A 284 -11.00 17.62 31.57
C VAL A 284 -11.88 16.38 31.65
N GLU A 285 -13.05 16.51 32.26
CA GLU A 285 -14.11 15.50 32.14
C GLU A 285 -14.56 15.46 30.67
N VAL A 286 -14.03 14.50 29.90
CA VAL A 286 -14.56 14.16 28.57
C VAL A 286 -15.86 13.37 28.79
N GLY A 287 -16.93 14.12 29.09
CA GLY A 287 -18.29 13.61 29.27
C GLY A 287 -18.92 13.29 27.92
N GLY A 288 -18.65 12.09 27.40
CA GLY A 288 -19.29 11.53 26.21
C GLY A 288 -18.58 10.25 25.79
N GLY A 289 -19.24 9.10 25.92
CA GLY A 289 -18.68 7.84 25.42
C GLY A 289 -18.33 7.96 23.93
N ILE A 290 -17.27 7.27 23.50
CA ILE A 290 -16.88 7.24 22.08
C ILE A 290 -18.04 6.65 21.27
N PRO A 291 -18.58 7.34 20.25
CA PRO A 291 -19.67 6.82 19.46
C PRO A 291 -19.27 5.51 18.79
N ARG A 292 -20.04 4.45 19.04
CA ARG A 292 -19.91 3.16 18.36
C ARG A 292 -20.30 3.31 16.90
N LEU A 293 -19.51 2.74 16.00
CA LEU A 293 -19.88 2.63 14.59
C LEU A 293 -20.90 1.50 14.43
N SER A 294 -21.97 1.75 13.69
CA SER A 294 -22.91 0.74 13.24
C SER A 294 -22.25 -0.29 12.31
N LEU A 295 -22.86 -1.46 12.15
CA LEU A 295 -22.36 -2.47 11.22
C LEU A 295 -22.23 -1.95 9.78
N ASP A 296 -23.12 -1.07 9.33
CA ASP A 296 -23.05 -0.49 7.99
C ASP A 296 -21.88 0.48 7.82
N GLU A 297 -21.59 1.27 8.86
CA GLU A 297 -20.40 2.14 8.90
C GLU A 297 -19.11 1.32 8.95
N LEU A 298 -19.09 0.20 9.68
CA LEU A 298 -17.95 -0.73 9.70
C LEU A 298 -17.73 -1.39 8.34
N VAL A 299 -18.80 -1.82 7.65
CA VAL A 299 -18.73 -2.27 6.26
C VAL A 299 -18.19 -1.15 5.37
N GLY A 300 -18.59 0.11 5.61
CA GLY A 300 -18.04 1.28 4.94
C GLY A 300 -16.52 1.46 5.14
N LEU A 301 -15.97 1.05 6.30
CA LEU A 301 -14.52 1.05 6.52
C LEU A 301 -13.82 -0.08 5.76
N VAL A 302 -14.41 -1.28 5.73
CA VAL A 302 -13.88 -2.42 4.94
C VAL A 302 -13.83 -2.05 3.46
N LEU A 303 -14.92 -1.51 2.93
CA LEU A 303 -15.00 -1.04 1.55
C LEU A 303 -13.94 0.02 1.21
N ARG A 304 -13.71 0.98 2.12
CA ARG A 304 -12.65 1.99 1.96
C ARG A 304 -11.25 1.37 1.98
N GLU A 305 -10.98 0.45 2.88
CA GLU A 305 -9.68 -0.19 2.93
C GLU A 305 -9.44 -1.02 1.66
N GLU A 306 -10.41 -1.83 1.23
CA GLU A 306 -10.32 -2.62 -0.02
C GLU A 306 -9.98 -1.73 -1.21
N CYS A 307 -10.55 -0.51 -1.23
CA CYS A 307 -10.29 0.46 -2.27
C CYS A 307 -8.95 1.20 -2.17
N ASN A 308 -8.27 1.21 -1.03
CA ASN A 308 -7.12 2.12 -0.83
C ASN A 308 -5.89 1.41 -0.24
N SER A 309 -5.94 0.08 -0.12
CA SER A 309 -4.88 -0.72 0.47
C SER A 309 -3.64 -0.83 -0.41
N PHE A 310 -2.50 -0.98 0.26
CA PHE A 310 -1.22 -1.31 -0.36
C PHE A 310 -0.67 -2.58 0.27
N GLY A 311 -0.50 -3.61 -0.57
CA GLY A 311 0.31 -4.76 -0.20
C GLY A 311 1.77 -4.35 0.01
N LEU A 312 2.40 -4.87 1.06
CA LEU A 312 3.85 -4.81 1.19
C LEU A 312 4.46 -6.08 0.64
N TYR A 313 5.31 -5.95 -0.38
CA TYR A 313 5.91 -7.08 -1.06
C TYR A 313 7.41 -6.88 -1.28
N GLU A 314 8.11 -8.00 -1.37
CA GLU A 314 9.47 -8.09 -1.88
C GLU A 314 9.55 -9.03 -3.08
N TYR A 315 10.68 -9.04 -3.77
CA TYR A 315 10.96 -10.02 -4.82
C TYR A 315 11.81 -11.16 -4.24
N GLY A 316 11.42 -12.39 -4.52
CA GLY A 316 12.22 -13.55 -4.14
C GLY A 316 13.62 -13.51 -4.77
N PRO A 317 14.64 -14.14 -4.15
CA PRO A 317 15.97 -14.19 -4.73
C PRO A 317 15.93 -14.88 -6.11
N THR A 318 16.62 -14.31 -7.10
CA THR A 318 16.94 -15.00 -8.35
C THR A 318 17.74 -16.25 -8.02
N ILE A 319 17.12 -17.43 -8.14
CA ILE A 319 17.86 -18.70 -8.08
C ILE A 319 18.70 -18.76 -9.36
N GLU A 320 20.02 -18.61 -9.23
CA GLU A 320 20.94 -18.91 -10.32
C GLU A 320 20.73 -20.37 -10.72
N ALA A 321 20.37 -20.59 -11.99
CA ALA A 321 20.11 -21.92 -12.49
C ALA A 321 21.37 -22.79 -12.33
N ALA A 322 21.18 -24.03 -11.84
CA ALA A 322 22.17 -25.07 -12.05
C ALA A 322 22.48 -25.21 -13.56
N PRO A 323 23.65 -25.73 -13.98
CA PRO A 323 24.14 -25.68 -15.37
C PRO A 323 23.31 -26.43 -16.41
N THR A 324 22.14 -26.95 -16.04
CA THR A 324 21.23 -27.74 -16.86
C THR A 324 20.00 -26.91 -17.25
N GLY A 325 20.21 -25.84 -18.02
CA GLY A 325 19.32 -25.42 -19.12
C GLY A 325 17.85 -25.08 -18.90
N THR A 326 17.29 -25.08 -17.69
CA THR A 326 15.91 -24.63 -17.43
C THR A 326 15.85 -23.70 -16.24
N SER A 327 15.92 -22.39 -16.49
CA SER A 327 15.73 -21.36 -15.47
C SER A 327 14.25 -21.24 -15.09
N SER A 328 13.81 -21.96 -14.06
CA SER A 328 12.59 -21.60 -13.34
C SER A 328 12.92 -20.51 -12.33
N THR A 329 12.77 -19.24 -12.74
CA THR A 329 12.85 -18.11 -11.82
C THR A 329 11.45 -17.85 -11.25
N SER A 330 11.21 -18.19 -9.99
CA SER A 330 10.02 -17.71 -9.28
C SER A 330 10.22 -16.22 -8.95
N ASN A 331 10.15 -15.34 -9.96
CA ASN A 331 10.22 -13.88 -9.87
C ASN A 331 8.90 -13.26 -9.34
N SER A 332 8.07 -14.06 -8.65
CA SER A 332 6.81 -13.62 -8.08
C SER A 332 7.05 -12.74 -6.87
N ARG A 333 6.17 -11.75 -6.68
CA ARG A 333 6.16 -10.94 -5.46
C ARG A 333 5.79 -11.81 -4.27
N ILE A 334 6.48 -11.59 -3.16
CA ILE A 334 6.22 -12.23 -1.89
C ILE A 334 5.66 -11.14 -0.98
N GLY A 335 4.36 -11.19 -0.71
CA GLY A 335 3.74 -10.36 0.31
C GLY A 335 4.34 -10.68 1.68
N TYR A 336 4.53 -9.66 2.53
CA TYR A 336 4.98 -9.84 3.91
C TYR A 336 4.15 -9.03 4.94
N GLY A 337 3.13 -8.31 4.47
CA GLY A 337 2.24 -7.53 5.33
C GLY A 337 1.21 -6.73 4.56
N LEU A 338 0.24 -6.19 5.30
CA LEU A 338 -0.79 -5.28 4.80
C LEU A 338 -0.68 -3.94 5.54
N GLY A 339 -0.91 -2.85 4.82
CA GLY A 339 -0.95 -1.52 5.45
C GLY A 339 -1.89 -0.55 4.74
N LEU A 340 -2.46 0.35 5.54
CA LEU A 340 -3.25 1.47 5.07
C LEU A 340 -2.39 2.74 5.09
N TYR A 341 -2.17 3.36 3.93
CA TYR A 341 -1.28 4.51 3.77
C TYR A 341 -2.06 5.73 3.29
N ILE A 342 -2.38 6.63 4.23
CA ILE A 342 -3.16 7.84 3.92
C ILE A 342 -2.33 9.12 3.93
N ARG A 343 -1.13 9.10 4.53
CA ARG A 343 -0.21 10.24 4.60
C ARG A 343 0.30 10.64 3.22
N ASN A 344 0.56 11.95 3.05
CA ASN A 344 1.03 12.53 1.79
C ASN A 344 0.13 12.18 0.60
N PHE A 345 -1.14 11.87 0.87
CA PHE A 345 -2.16 11.50 -0.11
C PHE A 345 -1.71 10.38 -1.07
N LEU A 346 -1.01 9.35 -0.57
CA LEU A 346 -0.61 8.19 -1.38
C LEU A 346 -1.82 7.56 -2.10
N HIS A 347 -2.95 7.49 -1.40
CA HIS A 347 -4.27 7.11 -1.90
C HIS A 347 -4.89 8.10 -2.92
N SER A 348 -4.18 9.11 -3.40
CA SER A 348 -4.68 10.05 -4.43
C SER A 348 -3.89 9.97 -5.73
N PHE A 349 -2.85 9.13 -5.81
CA PHE A 349 -2.18 8.87 -7.07
C PHE A 349 -3.02 7.93 -7.93
N ASN A 350 -3.43 8.42 -9.10
CA ASN A 350 -4.25 7.66 -10.02
C ASN A 350 -3.49 6.58 -10.78
N HIS A 351 -4.24 5.68 -11.42
CA HIS A 351 -3.70 4.66 -12.30
C HIS A 351 -3.21 5.23 -13.63
N SER A 352 -2.05 4.77 -14.08
CA SER A 352 -1.67 4.78 -15.50
C SER A 352 -1.03 3.45 -15.90
N CYS A 353 -1.31 2.98 -17.12
CA CYS A 353 -0.62 1.82 -17.68
C CYS A 353 0.84 2.13 -18.06
N THR A 354 1.19 3.42 -18.11
CA THR A 354 2.53 3.98 -18.32
C THR A 354 2.80 4.97 -17.20
N PRO A 355 3.06 4.47 -15.97
CA PRO A 355 3.14 5.32 -14.79
C PRO A 355 4.36 6.25 -14.82
N ASN A 356 4.26 7.42 -14.22
CA ASN A 356 5.40 8.31 -13.99
C ASN A 356 5.93 8.30 -12.55
N LEU A 357 5.23 7.61 -11.65
CA LEU A 357 5.70 7.27 -10.31
C LEU A 357 5.84 5.76 -10.14
N TYR A 358 6.77 5.34 -9.29
CA TYR A 358 6.79 3.98 -8.76
C TYR A 358 6.90 3.99 -7.25
N HIS A 359 6.42 2.91 -6.65
CA HIS A 359 6.51 2.69 -5.21
C HIS A 359 7.16 1.34 -4.90
N VAL A 360 7.86 1.31 -3.78
CA VAL A 360 8.48 0.11 -3.21
C VAL A 360 8.25 0.10 -1.70
N ALA A 361 7.89 -1.07 -1.19
CA ALA A 361 7.83 -1.30 0.23
C ALA A 361 9.25 -1.47 0.81
N SER A 362 9.59 -0.67 1.82
CA SER A 362 10.81 -0.85 2.61
C SER A 362 10.40 -0.92 4.07
N LYS A 363 10.57 -2.10 4.69
CA LYS A 363 10.08 -2.36 6.05
C LYS A 363 8.58 -2.08 6.14
N ASP A 364 8.17 -1.10 6.94
CA ASP A 364 6.78 -0.68 7.14
C ASP A 364 6.37 0.52 6.26
N ARG A 365 7.26 1.02 5.40
CA ARG A 365 7.03 2.25 4.62
C ARG A 365 6.82 1.98 3.14
N GLN A 366 6.04 2.83 2.49
CA GLN A 366 5.98 2.94 1.04
C GLN A 366 6.89 4.09 0.59
N LEU A 367 7.95 3.76 -0.13
CA LEU A 367 8.82 4.75 -0.74
C LEU A 367 8.33 5.02 -2.16
N VAL A 368 8.06 6.28 -2.48
CA VAL A 368 7.54 6.70 -3.79
C VAL A 368 8.58 7.55 -4.50
N TYR A 369 8.84 7.27 -5.77
CA TYR A 369 9.86 7.96 -6.56
C TYR A 369 9.36 8.33 -7.95
N ALA A 370 9.94 9.38 -8.52
CA ALA A 370 9.77 9.73 -9.93
C ALA A 370 10.46 8.68 -10.81
N ALA A 371 9.68 8.09 -11.71
CA ALA A 371 10.12 7.06 -12.67
C ALA A 371 10.90 7.61 -13.87
N ARG A 372 10.74 8.91 -14.11
CA ARG A 372 11.28 9.71 -15.21
C ARG A 372 11.12 11.18 -14.83
N ASP A 373 11.64 12.07 -15.65
CA ASP A 373 11.32 13.49 -15.56
C ASP A 373 9.81 13.73 -15.71
N ILE A 374 9.27 14.58 -14.84
CA ILE A 374 7.84 14.94 -14.76
C ILE A 374 7.71 16.45 -14.92
N SER A 375 6.94 16.87 -15.91
CA SER A 375 6.74 18.29 -16.21
C SER A 375 5.78 18.94 -15.20
N GLN A 376 5.94 20.25 -15.00
CA GLN A 376 4.95 21.03 -14.26
C GLN A 376 3.55 20.88 -14.91
N GLY A 377 2.53 20.66 -14.09
CA GLY A 377 1.15 20.43 -14.49
C GLY A 377 0.84 18.98 -14.89
N GLU A 378 1.84 18.11 -14.98
CA GLU A 378 1.64 16.70 -15.31
C GLU A 378 1.04 15.95 -14.11
N GLU A 379 0.05 15.10 -14.37
CA GLU A 379 -0.57 14.26 -13.35
C GLU A 379 0.39 13.18 -12.86
N LEU A 380 0.50 13.05 -11.54
CA LEU A 380 1.26 12.02 -10.86
C LEU A 380 0.42 10.75 -10.76
N ASN A 381 0.96 9.65 -11.27
CA ASN A 381 0.23 8.40 -11.39
C ASN A 381 1.14 7.19 -11.15
N ILE A 382 0.57 6.17 -10.52
CA ILE A 382 1.20 4.87 -10.27
C ILE A 382 0.48 3.78 -11.07
N LYS A 383 1.01 2.56 -11.00
CA LYS A 383 0.35 1.40 -11.58
C LYS A 383 -0.29 0.58 -10.47
N TYR A 384 -1.54 0.19 -10.71
CA TYR A 384 -2.38 -0.58 -9.78
C TYR A 384 -2.33 -2.09 -10.04
N MET A 385 -1.66 -2.47 -11.12
CA MET A 385 -1.59 -3.85 -11.55
C MET A 385 -0.14 -4.27 -11.58
N GLU A 386 0.06 -5.53 -11.25
CA GLU A 386 1.33 -6.18 -11.43
C GLU A 386 1.82 -6.13 -12.89
N PHE A 387 3.12 -6.31 -13.08
CA PHE A 387 3.70 -6.44 -14.41
C PHE A 387 3.68 -7.89 -14.88
N THR A 388 2.54 -8.57 -14.81
CA THR A 388 2.41 -9.93 -15.36
C THR A 388 2.43 -9.91 -16.89
N PRO A 389 2.85 -11.01 -17.56
CA PRO A 389 2.95 -11.07 -19.02
C PRO A 389 1.62 -10.89 -19.72
N GLU A 390 0.54 -11.29 -19.06
CA GLU A 390 -0.82 -11.26 -19.58
C GLU A 390 -1.30 -9.85 -19.94
N TYR A 391 -0.63 -8.80 -19.46
CA TYR A 391 -0.97 -7.39 -19.70
C TYR A 391 0.07 -6.65 -20.57
N ARG A 392 1.09 -7.33 -21.08
CA ARG A 392 2.25 -6.71 -21.76
C ARG A 392 2.11 -6.70 -23.28
N ILE A 393 2.77 -5.72 -23.90
CA ILE A 393 3.06 -5.73 -25.33
C ILE A 393 4.34 -6.56 -25.51
N PRO A 394 4.38 -7.60 -26.37
CA PRO A 394 5.61 -8.36 -26.65
C PRO A 394 6.74 -7.45 -27.15
N ASN A 395 7.98 -7.71 -26.72
CA ASN A 395 9.16 -6.93 -27.11
C ASN A 395 9.63 -7.27 -28.55
N ALA A 396 10.58 -6.50 -29.10
CA ALA A 396 10.99 -6.64 -30.50
C ALA A 396 11.61 -8.00 -30.83
N GLU A 397 12.31 -8.61 -29.87
CA GLU A 397 12.96 -9.90 -30.02
C GLU A 397 11.94 -11.05 -29.96
N GLN A 398 10.98 -10.99 -29.03
CA GLN A 398 9.80 -11.86 -29.00
C GLN A 398 9.04 -11.76 -30.32
N ARG A 399 8.80 -10.54 -30.83
CA ARG A 399 8.17 -10.34 -32.15
C ARG A 399 8.97 -10.93 -33.30
N ARG A 400 10.31 -10.96 -33.25
CA ARG A 400 11.18 -11.56 -34.27
C ARG A 400 11.11 -13.09 -34.23
N GLN A 401 11.18 -13.68 -33.03
CA GLN A 401 11.09 -15.13 -32.82
C GLN A 401 9.67 -15.66 -33.13
N GLU A 402 8.65 -14.86 -32.86
CA GLU A 402 7.24 -15.16 -33.18
C GLU A 402 6.89 -14.84 -34.64
N LYS A 403 7.71 -14.03 -35.35
CA LYS A 403 7.53 -13.73 -36.77
C LYS A 403 7.58 -14.98 -37.65
N GLU A 404 8.28 -16.01 -37.21
CA GLU A 404 8.36 -17.33 -37.87
C GLU A 404 7.13 -18.24 -37.66
N ARG A 405 6.20 -17.92 -36.74
CA ARG A 405 5.13 -18.87 -36.30
C ARG A 405 3.67 -18.58 -36.73
N SER A 406 3.42 -17.70 -37.70
CA SER A 406 2.09 -17.38 -38.29
C SER A 406 1.14 -16.47 -37.46
N LEU A 407 -0.05 -16.16 -38.02
CA LEU A 407 -1.12 -15.16 -37.75
C LEU A 407 -1.51 -14.76 -36.29
N VAL A 408 -0.79 -15.19 -35.27
CA VAL A 408 -1.15 -15.09 -33.83
C VAL A 408 -0.87 -13.69 -33.21
N LYS A 409 -0.13 -12.82 -33.91
CA LYS A 409 0.45 -11.56 -33.36
C LYS A 409 -0.55 -10.48 -32.93
N GLU A 410 -1.63 -10.28 -33.69
CA GLU A 410 -2.61 -9.22 -33.42
C GLU A 410 -3.56 -9.63 -32.28
N LEU A 411 -3.82 -10.94 -32.20
CA LEU A 411 -4.68 -11.53 -31.19
C LEU A 411 -4.05 -11.43 -29.80
N ASP A 412 -2.75 -11.70 -29.64
CA ASP A 412 -2.09 -11.63 -28.33
C ASP A 412 -2.02 -10.21 -27.75
N ARG A 413 -1.74 -9.21 -28.61
CA ARG A 413 -1.75 -7.79 -28.21
C ARG A 413 -3.14 -7.30 -27.83
N LYS A 414 -4.15 -7.67 -28.62
CA LYS A 414 -5.55 -7.35 -28.34
C LYS A 414 -6.01 -7.99 -27.03
N ILE A 415 -5.69 -9.28 -26.84
CA ILE A 415 -5.98 -10.01 -25.60
C ILE A 415 -5.32 -9.32 -24.41
N ALA A 416 -4.05 -8.93 -24.50
CA ALA A 416 -3.35 -8.26 -23.40
C ALA A 416 -3.97 -6.90 -23.05
N PHE A 417 -4.41 -6.14 -24.05
CA PHE A 417 -5.15 -4.90 -23.86
C PHE A 417 -6.52 -5.14 -23.19
N GLU A 418 -7.30 -6.10 -23.70
CA GLU A 418 -8.64 -6.43 -23.19
C GLU A 418 -8.56 -6.98 -21.76
N LYS A 419 -7.65 -7.90 -21.48
CA LYS A 419 -7.39 -8.44 -20.13
C LYS A 419 -7.05 -7.35 -19.15
N ARG A 420 -6.18 -6.41 -19.54
CA ARG A 420 -5.77 -5.29 -18.70
C ARG A 420 -6.94 -4.39 -18.34
N ARG A 421 -7.78 -4.04 -19.32
CA ARG A 421 -8.98 -3.22 -19.08
C ARG A 421 -10.03 -3.96 -18.26
N ALA A 422 -10.24 -5.24 -18.54
CA ALA A 422 -11.15 -6.08 -17.78
C ALA A 422 -10.73 -6.14 -16.30
N PHE A 423 -9.45 -6.37 -16.01
CA PHE A 423 -8.93 -6.35 -14.64
C PHE A 423 -9.19 -5.02 -13.94
N LEU A 424 -8.82 -3.88 -14.57
CA LEU A 424 -9.06 -2.56 -13.97
C LEU A 424 -10.55 -2.29 -13.74
N LYS A 425 -11.42 -2.79 -14.61
CA LYS A 425 -12.87 -2.61 -14.47
C LYS A 425 -13.49 -3.55 -13.44
N GLU A 426 -12.97 -4.76 -13.31
CA GLU A 426 -13.46 -5.74 -12.36
C GLU A 426 -13.03 -5.40 -10.93
N ILE A 427 -11.76 -5.05 -10.76
CA ILE A 427 -11.15 -4.81 -9.45
C ILE A 427 -11.26 -3.34 -9.04
N PHE A 428 -11.11 -2.41 -9.99
CA PHE A 428 -11.08 -0.98 -9.70
C PHE A 428 -12.24 -0.21 -10.33
N HIS A 429 -13.15 -0.90 -11.02
CA HIS A 429 -14.44 -0.36 -11.47
C HIS A 429 -14.38 0.89 -12.37
N PHE A 430 -13.24 1.15 -13.01
CA PHE A 430 -13.10 2.23 -13.98
C PHE A 430 -12.57 1.74 -15.33
N ASP A 431 -12.89 2.49 -16.39
CA ASP A 431 -12.38 2.27 -17.72
C ASP A 431 -11.13 3.13 -17.95
N CYS A 432 -9.94 2.51 -17.95
CA CYS A 432 -8.70 3.24 -18.10
C CYS A 432 -8.56 3.94 -19.46
N ALA A 433 -8.33 5.25 -19.40
CA ALA A 433 -8.16 6.12 -20.56
C ALA A 433 -6.76 6.79 -20.60
N CYS A 434 -5.73 6.18 -20.01
CA CYS A 434 -4.35 6.67 -20.09
C CYS A 434 -3.83 6.70 -21.55
N GLN A 435 -2.69 7.35 -21.79
CA GLN A 435 -2.09 7.50 -23.13
C GLN A 435 -1.97 6.15 -23.86
N ARG A 436 -1.46 5.12 -23.18
CA ARG A 436 -1.38 3.76 -23.73
C ARG A 436 -2.74 3.19 -24.11
N CYS A 437 -3.75 3.32 -23.24
CA CYS A 437 -5.09 2.82 -23.54
C CYS A 437 -5.75 3.56 -24.71
N ARG A 438 -5.56 4.89 -24.83
CA ARG A 438 -6.08 5.67 -25.95
C ARG A 438 -5.43 5.26 -27.27
N TRP A 439 -4.12 5.05 -27.23
CA TRP A 439 -3.37 4.57 -28.39
C TRP A 439 -3.81 3.16 -28.81
N GLU A 440 -3.85 2.19 -27.89
CA GLU A 440 -4.32 0.81 -28.17
C GLU A 440 -5.80 0.77 -28.62
N LEU A 441 -6.65 1.71 -28.18
CA LEU A 441 -8.03 1.87 -28.68
C LEU A 441 -8.10 2.39 -30.12
N SER A 442 -7.17 3.24 -30.53
CA SER A 442 -7.13 3.79 -31.89
C SER A 442 -6.62 2.80 -32.94
N MET A 443 -6.05 1.67 -32.50
CA MET A 443 -5.54 0.62 -33.39
C MET A 443 -6.67 -0.09 -34.13
N ASN A 444 -6.47 -0.32 -35.44
CA ASN A 444 -7.37 -1.13 -36.25
C ASN A 444 -6.97 -2.62 -36.15
N TRP A 445 -7.64 -3.35 -35.25
CA TRP A 445 -7.33 -4.72 -34.83
C TRP A 445 -7.77 -5.84 -35.84
N GLY A 446 -7.55 -5.67 -37.14
CA GLY A 446 -7.86 -6.72 -38.13
C GLY A 446 -7.51 -6.43 -39.58
N SER A 447 -6.68 -5.42 -39.83
CA SER A 447 -6.21 -5.08 -41.18
C SER A 447 -4.70 -5.28 -41.26
N SER A 448 -4.21 -5.85 -42.37
CA SER A 448 -2.78 -5.92 -42.69
C SER A 448 -2.18 -4.53 -42.51
N GLN A 449 -1.50 -4.30 -41.40
CA GLN A 449 -0.97 -2.98 -41.12
C GLN A 449 0.15 -2.69 -42.13
N PRO A 450 0.24 -1.47 -42.68
CA PRO A 450 1.45 -1.00 -43.33
C PRO A 450 2.64 -1.18 -42.38
N GLU A 451 3.87 -1.22 -42.91
CA GLU A 451 5.05 -1.15 -42.04
C GLU A 451 4.89 0.02 -41.07
N THR A 452 5.05 -0.25 -39.77
CA THR A 452 4.93 0.75 -38.71
C THR A 452 5.89 1.89 -39.03
N SER A 453 5.35 3.11 -39.08
CA SER A 453 6.17 4.30 -39.28
C SER A 453 7.17 4.44 -38.12
N ARG A 454 8.30 5.10 -38.36
CA ARG A 454 9.30 5.37 -37.31
C ARG A 454 8.69 6.12 -36.12
N GLU A 455 7.73 7.01 -36.37
CA GLU A 455 7.02 7.76 -35.33
C GLU A 455 6.13 6.84 -34.48
N GLU A 456 5.42 5.89 -35.10
CA GLU A 456 4.65 4.87 -34.38
C GLU A 456 5.57 3.93 -33.58
N GLU A 457 6.75 3.60 -34.10
CA GLU A 457 7.75 2.80 -33.38
C GLU A 457 8.31 3.56 -32.17
N GLU A 458 8.58 4.86 -32.30
CA GLU A 458 9.04 5.73 -31.22
C GLU A 458 7.95 5.98 -30.16
N GLU A 459 6.69 6.17 -30.56
CA GLU A 459 5.55 6.30 -29.64
C GLU A 459 5.28 4.97 -28.92
N GLU A 460 5.27 3.85 -29.65
CA GLU A 460 5.12 2.52 -29.05
C GLU A 460 6.30 2.18 -28.13
N LYS A 461 7.52 2.62 -28.49
CA LYS A 461 8.71 2.50 -27.64
C LYS A 461 8.52 3.31 -26.35
N PHE A 462 8.07 4.57 -26.39
CA PHE A 462 7.76 5.33 -25.19
C PHE A 462 6.69 4.67 -24.30
N LEU A 463 5.65 4.10 -24.92
CA LEU A 463 4.58 3.38 -24.21
C LEU A 463 5.03 2.02 -23.66
N ARG A 464 6.12 1.44 -24.17
CA ARG A 464 6.75 0.18 -23.70
C ARG A 464 7.88 0.41 -22.70
N GLU A 465 8.73 1.40 -22.94
CA GLU A 465 9.89 1.84 -22.13
C GLU A 465 9.49 2.53 -20.82
N GLY A 466 8.29 2.23 -20.33
CA GLY A 466 8.01 2.41 -18.92
C GLY A 466 8.99 1.58 -18.08
N LEU A 467 8.76 1.58 -16.78
CA LEU A 467 9.63 0.88 -15.84
C LEU A 467 9.67 -0.65 -16.01
N VAL A 468 8.98 -1.26 -16.97
CA VAL A 468 8.80 -2.72 -17.02
C VAL A 468 10.08 -3.42 -17.49
N CYS A 469 10.46 -4.51 -16.81
CA CYS A 469 11.57 -5.33 -17.30
C CYS A 469 11.17 -6.12 -18.55
N GLU A 470 11.90 -5.93 -19.64
CA GLU A 470 11.64 -6.61 -20.92
C GLU A 470 12.27 -8.01 -21.02
N ARG A 471 12.87 -8.53 -19.94
CA ARG A 471 13.41 -9.90 -19.94
C ARG A 471 12.25 -10.89 -19.98
N ASP A 472 12.33 -11.87 -20.88
CA ASP A 472 11.32 -12.91 -20.98
C ASP A 472 11.18 -13.65 -19.62
N GLY A 473 9.94 -13.89 -19.20
CA GLY A 473 9.63 -14.47 -17.89
C GLY A 473 9.91 -13.58 -16.66
N CYS A 474 10.27 -12.30 -16.83
CA CYS A 474 10.52 -11.40 -15.69
C CYS A 474 9.33 -10.47 -15.41
N TYR A 475 8.82 -10.46 -14.18
CA TYR A 475 7.70 -9.61 -13.73
C TYR A 475 8.13 -8.35 -12.95
N GLY A 476 9.44 -8.07 -12.95
CA GLY A 476 9.99 -6.90 -12.28
C GLY A 476 9.88 -5.63 -13.10
N PHE A 477 10.36 -4.56 -12.47
CA PHE A 477 10.50 -3.24 -13.07
C PHE A 477 11.91 -2.71 -12.81
N TYR A 478 12.42 -1.83 -13.67
CA TYR A 478 13.68 -1.14 -13.49
C TYR A 478 13.54 -0.10 -12.37
N ALA A 479 14.52 -0.08 -11.46
CA ALA A 479 14.65 0.93 -10.42
C ALA A 479 16.05 1.54 -10.48
N PRO A 480 16.21 2.81 -10.07
CA PRO A 480 17.51 3.47 -10.00
C PRO A 480 18.36 2.91 -8.87
N PRO A 481 19.70 3.11 -8.91
CA PRO A 481 20.65 2.58 -7.93
C PRO A 481 20.29 2.87 -6.48
N VAL A 482 19.81 4.09 -6.18
CA VAL A 482 19.42 4.48 -4.83
C VAL A 482 18.32 3.58 -4.25
N VAL A 483 17.37 3.17 -5.09
CA VAL A 483 16.29 2.26 -4.68
C VAL A 483 16.78 0.84 -4.54
N LEU A 484 17.61 0.39 -5.47
CA LEU A 484 18.22 -0.95 -5.40
C LEU A 484 19.06 -1.10 -4.13
N GLU A 485 19.80 -0.06 -3.75
CA GLU A 485 20.62 -0.10 -2.54
C GLU A 485 19.78 -0.14 -1.27
N LEU A 486 18.65 0.59 -1.24
CA LEU A 486 17.69 0.51 -0.15
C LEU A 486 17.04 -0.87 -0.04
N MET A 487 16.66 -1.47 -1.18
CA MET A 487 16.13 -2.83 -1.24
C MET A 487 17.15 -3.86 -0.73
N ARG A 488 18.40 -3.79 -1.19
CA ARG A 488 19.47 -4.73 -0.81
C ARG A 488 19.81 -4.64 0.67
N ARG A 489 19.79 -3.44 1.25
CA ARG A 489 20.34 -3.24 2.60
C ARG A 489 19.39 -3.63 3.73
N ASN A 490 18.06 -3.69 3.57
CA ASN A 490 17.04 -4.07 4.59
C ASN A 490 17.22 -3.50 6.04
N THR A 491 18.16 -2.57 6.24
CA THR A 491 18.71 -2.06 7.49
C THR A 491 19.27 -0.68 7.14
N THR A 492 18.57 0.40 7.44
CA THR A 492 18.79 1.44 8.48
C THR A 492 17.92 2.64 8.05
N SER A 493 17.73 3.66 8.90
CA SER A 493 16.92 4.83 8.57
C SER A 493 17.52 5.65 7.42
N TYR A 494 16.66 6.19 6.55
CA TYR A 494 17.01 6.93 5.33
C TYR A 494 17.78 8.24 5.62
N VAL A 495 17.41 8.94 6.68
CA VAL A 495 17.96 10.24 7.08
C VAL A 495 19.45 10.16 7.45
N GLU A 496 19.86 9.08 8.11
CA GLU A 496 21.26 8.85 8.49
C GLU A 496 22.17 8.57 7.28
N LYS A 497 21.61 8.06 6.18
CA LYS A 497 22.38 7.68 4.98
C LYS A 497 22.50 8.77 3.94
N GLN A 498 21.50 9.65 3.79
CA GLN A 498 21.66 10.81 2.92
C GLN A 498 22.82 11.70 3.37
N GLN A 499 23.11 11.78 4.67
CA GLN A 499 24.28 12.51 5.19
C GLN A 499 25.62 11.80 4.90
N GLN A 500 25.63 10.47 4.78
CA GLN A 500 26.85 9.71 4.44
C GLN A 500 27.14 9.67 2.93
N LEU A 501 26.10 9.59 2.09
CA LEU A 501 26.23 9.59 0.62
C LEU A 501 26.55 10.98 0.03
N GLN A 502 26.53 12.03 0.86
CA GLN A 502 26.99 13.38 0.46
C GLN A 502 28.51 13.54 0.46
N GLY A 503 29.26 12.55 0.95
CA GLY A 503 30.74 12.61 1.06
C GLY A 503 31.50 11.74 0.05
N GLU A 504 30.84 10.79 -0.61
CA GLU A 504 31.43 9.93 -1.63
C GLU A 504 30.61 10.10 -2.91
N GLU A 505 31.28 10.42 -4.03
CA GLU A 505 30.66 10.36 -5.36
C GLU A 505 30.12 8.93 -5.54
N ALA A 506 28.83 8.73 -5.28
CA ALA A 506 28.18 7.46 -5.54
C ALA A 506 28.35 7.18 -7.04
N GLU A 507 29.14 6.16 -7.39
CA GLU A 507 29.25 5.69 -8.77
C GLU A 507 27.83 5.63 -9.35
N VAL A 508 27.63 6.31 -10.47
CA VAL A 508 26.33 6.39 -11.16
C VAL A 508 25.99 4.98 -11.63
N GLY A 509 25.40 4.18 -10.75
CA GLY A 509 24.96 2.84 -11.07
C GLY A 509 23.94 2.90 -12.20
N GLN A 510 23.88 1.84 -13.00
CA GLN A 510 22.81 1.72 -13.99
C GLN A 510 21.51 1.31 -13.30
N TRP A 511 20.38 1.69 -13.89
CA TRP A 511 19.08 1.17 -13.48
C TRP A 511 19.06 -0.35 -13.63
N GLU A 512 18.49 -1.06 -12.67
CA GLU A 512 18.37 -2.53 -12.72
C GLU A 512 16.95 -2.98 -12.43
N CYS A 513 16.56 -4.09 -13.03
CA CYS A 513 15.30 -4.75 -12.74
C CYS A 513 15.32 -5.31 -11.31
N VAL A 514 14.39 -4.87 -10.47
CA VAL A 514 14.26 -5.28 -9.07
C VAL A 514 13.99 -6.78 -8.88
N ALA A 515 13.55 -7.49 -9.93
CA ALA A 515 13.27 -8.92 -9.86
C ALA A 515 14.39 -9.80 -10.43
N CYS A 516 15.12 -9.35 -11.47
CA CYS A 516 16.10 -10.20 -12.15
C CYS A 516 17.50 -9.59 -12.32
N GLY A 517 17.73 -8.38 -11.80
CA GLY A 517 19.02 -7.69 -11.87
C GLY A 517 19.44 -7.24 -13.28
N ARG A 518 18.58 -7.38 -14.30
CA ARG A 518 18.89 -6.91 -15.65
C ARG A 518 19.11 -5.40 -15.64
N GLN A 519 20.24 -4.94 -16.16
CA GLN A 519 20.51 -3.52 -16.36
C GLN A 519 19.62 -2.94 -17.48
N ARG A 520 19.11 -1.73 -17.28
CA ARG A 520 18.41 -0.93 -18.29
C ARG A 520 19.49 -0.37 -19.22
N GLY A 521 19.47 -0.82 -20.48
CA GLY A 521 20.46 -0.44 -21.51
C GLY A 521 20.14 0.88 -22.20
#